data_AF-A0A532EJ70-F1
#
_entry.id   AF-A0A532EJ70-F1
#
_cell.length_a   1.000
_cell.length_b   1.000
_cell.length_c   1.000
_cell.angle_alpha   90.00
_cell.angle_beta   90.00
_cell.angle_gamma   90.00
#
_symmetry.space_group_name_H-M   'P 1'
#
loop_
_entity.id
_entity.type
_entity.pdbx_description
1 polymer ?
#
loop_
_entity_poly.entity_id
_entity_poly.type
_entity_poly.pdbx_seq_one_letter_code
_entity_poly.pdbx_strand_id
1 'polypeptide(L)' 'MAIAGIDGTILVIEAERTVSVAAARTTTAIEAAGGHLLGLVLNKRRYIIPDWIYGRWLAAGGREGV' A
#
# COMPACT_ATOMS: atom_id res chain seq x y z
N MET A 1 5.48 24.15 0.51
CA MET A 1 6.38 23.65 -0.55
C MET A 1 5.50 22.87 -1.52
N ALA A 2 5.18 23.46 -2.67
CA ALA A 2 4.27 22.85 -3.64
C ALA A 2 4.98 21.72 -4.38
N ILE A 3 4.27 20.62 -4.59
CA ILE A 3 4.72 19.50 -5.42
C ILE A 3 4.46 19.86 -6.89
N ALA A 4 5.09 20.93 -7.37
CA ALA A 4 4.85 21.46 -8.71
C ALA A 4 5.60 20.64 -9.76
N GLY A 5 4.88 20.20 -10.81
CA GLY A 5 5.48 19.53 -11.98
C GLY A 5 5.35 18.02 -12.04
N ILE A 6 4.46 17.40 -11.25
CA ILE A 6 4.19 15.96 -11.31
C ILE A 6 2.73 15.70 -11.68
N ASP A 7 2.49 14.71 -12.55
CA ASP A 7 1.15 14.35 -13.03
C ASP A 7 0.30 13.63 -11.96
N GLY A 8 0.94 13.06 -10.94
CA GLY A 8 0.26 12.33 -9.88
C GLY A 8 1.18 11.87 -8.76
N THR A 9 0.56 11.51 -7.63
CA THR A 9 1.22 11.07 -6.40
C THR A 9 0.54 9.79 -5.90
N ILE A 10 1.32 8.84 -5.36
CA ILE A 10 0.82 7.66 -4.67
C ILE A 10 1.31 7.68 -3.23
N LEU A 11 0.39 7.48 -2.29
CA LEU A 11 0.72 7.42 -0.86
C LEU A 11 0.94 5.96 -0.42
N VAL A 12 2.17 5.61 -0.05
CA VAL A 12 2.49 4.29 0.51
C VAL A 12 2.40 4.32 2.04
N ILE A 13 1.61 3.41 2.60
CA ILE A 13 1.31 3.34 4.03
C ILE A 13 1.71 1.96 4.55
N GLU A 14 2.43 1.89 5.67
CA GLU A 14 2.72 0.62 6.30
C GLU A 14 1.47 0.04 6.97
N ALA A 15 1.03 -1.12 6.49
CA ALA A 15 -0.11 -1.85 7.04
C ALA A 15 0.16 -2.26 8.49
N GLU A 16 -0.91 -2.33 9.29
CA GLU A 16 -0.89 -2.81 10.69
C GLU A 16 -0.05 -1.95 11.67
N ARG A 17 0.73 -0.97 11.18
CA ARG A 17 1.47 0.01 11.97
C ARG A 17 0.83 1.40 11.91
N THR A 18 0.44 1.85 10.72
CA THR A 18 -0.09 3.21 10.55
C THR A 18 -1.59 3.25 10.82
N VAL A 19 -1.99 4.10 11.78
CA VAL A 19 -3.40 4.35 12.10
C VAL A 19 -4.09 5.16 11.01
N SER A 20 -5.38 4.90 10.78
CA SER A 20 -6.18 5.54 9.72
C SER A 20 -6.19 7.08 9.82
N VAL A 21 -6.19 7.63 11.03
CA VAL A 21 -6.16 9.10 11.24
C VAL A 21 -4.86 9.73 10.73
N ALA A 22 -3.73 9.04 10.83
CA ALA A 22 -2.46 9.54 10.33
C ALA A 22 -2.48 9.54 8.79
N ALA A 23 -2.96 8.44 8.19
CA ALA A 23 -3.13 8.35 6.74
C ALA A 23 -4.07 9.45 6.20
N ALA A 24 -5.21 9.67 6.85
CA ALA A 24 -6.18 10.71 6.45
C ALA A 24 -5.57 12.12 6.51
N ARG A 25 -4.83 12.44 7.59
CA ARG A 25 -4.14 13.73 7.71
C ARG A 25 -3.11 13.93 6.61
N THR A 26 -2.36 12.89 6.25
CA THR A 26 -1.39 12.95 5.15
C THR A 26 -2.06 13.16 3.80
N THR A 27 -3.16 12.44 3.52
CA THR A 27 -3.97 12.68 2.32
C THR A 27 -4.41 14.13 2.21
N THR A 28 -4.98 14.71 3.28
CA THR A 28 -5.39 16.12 3.29
C THR A 28 -4.21 17.07 3.07
N ALA A 29 -3.04 16.77 3.63
CA ALA A 29 -1.85 17.60 3.45
C ALA A 29 -1.31 17.57 2.00
N ILE A 30 -1.39 16.43 1.33
CA ILE A 30 -0.97 16.27 -0.08
C ILE A 30 -1.89 17.08 -1.00
N GLU A 31 -3.19 16.93 -0.83
CA GLU A 31 -4.22 17.69 -1.57
C GLU A 31 -4.05 19.20 -1.34
N ALA A 32 -3.90 19.64 -0.09
CA ALA A 32 -3.70 21.04 0.26
C ALA A 32 -2.40 21.64 -0.29
N ALA A 33 -1.39 20.81 -0.56
CA ALA A 33 -0.14 21.21 -1.20
C ALA A 33 -0.21 21.26 -2.74
N GLY A 34 -1.37 20.98 -3.32
CA GLY A 34 -1.59 20.92 -4.77
C GLY A 34 -1.12 19.62 -5.41
N GLY A 35 -0.88 18.56 -4.62
CA GLY A 35 -0.54 17.23 -5.13
C GLY A 35 -1.78 16.49 -5.62
N HIS A 36 -1.70 15.90 -6.81
CA HIS A 36 -2.76 15.05 -7.37
C HIS A 36 -2.63 13.62 -6.83
N LEU A 37 -3.35 13.27 -5.76
CA LEU A 37 -3.30 11.92 -5.19
C LEU A 37 -4.08 10.93 -6.07
N LEU A 38 -3.36 10.05 -6.75
CA LEU A 38 -3.96 9.01 -7.60
C LEU A 38 -4.52 7.84 -6.76
N GLY A 39 -3.97 7.63 -5.57
CA GLY A 39 -4.38 6.54 -4.68
C GLY A 39 -3.36 6.22 -3.61
N LEU A 40 -3.62 5.11 -2.90
CA LEU A 40 -2.81 4.66 -1.77
C LEU A 40 -2.48 3.17 -1.85
N VAL A 41 -1.31 2.80 -1.33
CA VAL A 41 -0.81 1.43 -1.29
C VAL A 41 -0.53 1.05 0.14
N LEU A 42 -1.17 -0.04 0.62
CA LEU A 42 -0.85 -0.64 1.90
C LEU A 42 0.32 -1.61 1.74
N ASN A 43 1.48 -1.23 2.24
CA ASN A 43 2.71 -2.00 2.18
C ASN A 43 2.89 -2.88 3.43
N LYS A 44 3.65 -3.97 3.30
CA LYS A 44 3.94 -4.95 4.38
C LYS A 44 2.71 -5.59 5.03
N ARG A 45 1.59 -5.64 4.31
CA ARG A 45 0.40 -6.36 4.78
C ARG A 45 0.77 -7.82 5.00
N ARG A 46 0.54 -8.34 6.20
CA ARG A 46 0.77 -9.75 6.48
C ARG A 46 -0.39 -10.55 5.89
N TYR A 47 -0.12 -11.24 4.79
CA TYR A 47 -0.98 -12.32 4.33
C TYR A 47 -0.58 -13.57 5.11
N ILE A 48 -1.13 -13.72 6.31
CA ILE A 48 -0.96 -14.97 7.06
C ILE A 48 -1.72 -16.05 6.31
N ILE A 49 -1.03 -16.70 5.39
CA ILE A 49 -1.47 -17.96 4.79
C ILE A 49 -0.98 -19.04 5.75
N PRO A 50 -1.88 -19.79 6.42
CA PRO A 50 -1.49 -20.89 7.28
C PRO A 50 -0.60 -21.90 6.54
N ASP A 51 0.40 -22.45 7.23
CA ASP A 51 1.39 -23.36 6.64
C ASP A 51 0.77 -24.59 5.96
N TRP A 52 -0.39 -25.06 6.44
CA TRP A 52 -1.13 -26.16 5.83
C TRP A 52 -1.60 -25.86 4.39
N ILE A 53 -1.75 -24.58 4.03
CA ILE A 53 -2.11 -24.14 2.68
C ILE A 53 -0.87 -24.15 1.76
N TYR A 54 0.31 -23.75 2.25
CA TYR A 54 1.56 -23.82 1.49
C TYR A 54 1.84 -25.24 0.99
N GLY A 55 1.69 -26.25 1.85
CA GLY A 55 1.90 -27.66 1.48
C GLY A 55 1.03 -28.11 0.30
N ARG A 56 -0.22 -27.62 0.23
CA ARG A 56 -1.16 -27.93 -0.86
C ARG A 56 -0.91 -27.09 -2.11
N TRP A 57 -0.60 -25.80 -1.97
CA TRP A 57 -0.35 -24.89 -3.10
C TRP A 57 1.00 -25.14 -3.79
N LEU A 58 2.06 -25.46 -3.04
CA LEU A 58 3.35 -25.85 -3.60
C LEU A 58 3.27 -27.21 -4.30
N ALA A 59 2.54 -28.18 -3.72
CA ALA A 59 2.26 -29.45 -4.38
C ALA A 59 1.42 -29.30 -5.66
N ALA A 60 0.63 -28.23 -5.76
CA ALA A 60 -0.19 -27.90 -6.92
C ALA A 60 0.53 -27.04 -7.98
N GLY A 61 1.84 -26.78 -7.84
CA GLY A 61 2.64 -26.10 -8.88
C GLY A 61 2.66 -24.57 -8.82
N GLY A 62 2.40 -23.95 -7.66
CA GLY A 62 2.34 -22.49 -7.49
C GLY A 62 3.67 -21.75 -7.62
N ARG A 63 4.28 -21.75 -8.81
CA ARG A 63 5.47 -20.96 -9.18
C ARG A 63 5.17 -20.05 -10.37
N GLU A 64 4.10 -19.27 -10.31
CA GLU A 64 3.84 -18.22 -11.30
C GLU A 64 3.49 -16.92 -10.58
N GLY A 65 4.42 -15.95 -10.61
CA GLY A 65 4.08 -14.54 -10.39
C GLY A 65 4.55 -13.84 -9.11
N VAL A 66 5.83 -13.99 -8.71
CA VAL A 66 6.51 -12.91 -7.95
C VAL A 66 7.20 -11.99 -8.94
#